data_AF-A0A963H7T3-F1
#
_entry.id   AF-A0A963H7T3-F1
#
_cell.length_a   1.000
_cell.length_b   1.000
_cell.length_c   1.000
_cell.angle_alpha   90.00
_cell.angle_beta   90.00
_cell.angle_gamma   90.00
#
_symmetry.space_group_name_H-M   'P 1'
#
loop_
_entity.id
_entity.type
_entity.pdbx_description
1 polymer ?
#
loop_
_entity_poly.entity_id
_entity_poly.type
_entity_poly.pdbx_seq_one_letter_code
_entity_poly.pdbx_strand_id
1 'polypeptide(L)'
;MPRSKPEPPVDLATSAQAERPLGALKFEAAVAELEQIVQDMEGGRLPLEESLAAYRRGSELLEHCQQQLGDAERQIQILEKGTLRTFTPDGGEAE
;
A
#
# COMPACT_ATOMS: atom_id res chain seq x y z
N MET A 1 20.60 30.06 35.59
CA MET A 1 21.29 29.64 34.35
C MET A 1 20.59 28.40 33.83
N PRO A 2 19.79 28.47 32.76
CA PRO A 2 19.10 27.32 32.20
C PRO A 2 20.12 26.41 31.49
N ARG A 3 20.07 25.10 31.78
CA ARG A 3 20.88 24.08 31.12
C ARG A 3 20.21 23.72 29.80
N SER A 4 20.70 24.27 28.69
CA SER A 4 20.32 23.85 27.34
C SER A 4 20.78 22.40 27.13
N LYS A 5 19.81 21.51 26.93
CA LYS A 5 20.04 20.13 26.52
C LYS A 5 20.22 20.12 25.00
N PRO A 6 21.25 19.48 24.43
CA PRO A 6 21.41 19.40 22.99
C PRO A 6 20.32 18.48 22.42
N GLU A 7 19.59 18.97 21.42
CA GLU A 7 18.69 18.17 20.59
C GLU A 7 19.52 17.17 19.76
N PRO A 8 19.05 15.93 19.56
CA PRO A 8 19.73 14.97 18.70
C PRO A 8 19.65 15.43 17.23
N PRO A 9 20.62 15.05 16.39
CA PRO A 9 20.58 15.37 14.97
C PRO A 9 19.39 14.66 14.33
N VAL A 10 18.56 15.42 13.61
CA VAL A 10 17.59 14.87 12.66
C VAL A 10 18.38 14.18 11.55
N ASP A 11 18.58 12.88 11.72
CA ASP A 11 19.31 12.04 10.78
C ASP A 11 18.59 12.08 9.43
N LEU A 12 19.30 12.62 8.44
CA LEU A 12 18.97 12.70 7.03
C LEU A 12 19.08 11.31 6.38
N ALA A 13 18.41 10.31 6.97
CA ALA A 13 18.49 8.90 6.55
C ALA A 13 17.20 8.38 5.88
N THR A 14 16.14 9.20 5.79
CA THR A 14 14.86 8.78 5.20
C THR A 14 14.71 9.05 3.70
N SER A 15 15.74 9.60 3.05
CA SER A 15 15.69 9.96 1.61
C SER A 15 15.77 8.77 0.65
N ALA A 16 16.11 7.56 1.11
CA ALA A 16 16.25 6.38 0.24
C ALA A 16 14.91 5.65 -0.03
N GLN A 17 13.83 6.02 0.66
CA GLN A 17 12.57 5.30 0.58
C GLN A 17 11.56 5.92 -0.41
N ALA A 18 11.68 7.21 -0.71
CA ALA A 18 10.71 8.02 -1.47
C ALA A 18 10.71 7.84 -3.00
N GLU A 19 11.73 7.17 -3.57
CA GLU A 19 11.88 7.03 -5.03
C GLU A 19 11.77 5.58 -5.51
N ARG A 20 11.30 4.65 -4.66
CA ARG A 20 11.16 3.25 -5.10
C ARG A 20 10.07 3.14 -6.19
N PRO A 21 10.36 2.46 -7.32
CA PRO A 21 9.40 2.29 -8.40
C PRO A 21 8.20 1.48 -7.91
N LEU A 22 6.98 2.02 -8.11
CA LEU A 22 5.72 1.46 -7.61
C LEU A 22 5.56 -0.03 -7.93
N GLY A 23 5.90 -0.43 -9.15
CA GLY A 23 5.79 -1.82 -9.62
C GLY A 23 6.65 -2.83 -8.86
N ALA A 24 7.61 -2.40 -8.05
CA ALA A 24 8.44 -3.28 -7.20
C ALA A 24 7.99 -3.31 -5.73
N LEU A 25 7.03 -2.46 -5.32
CA LEU A 25 6.55 -2.42 -3.94
C LEU A 25 5.52 -3.52 -3.67
N LYS A 26 5.75 -4.26 -2.58
CA LYS A 26 4.74 -5.13 -1.99
C LYS A 26 3.64 -4.29 -1.33
N PHE A 27 2.42 -4.84 -1.25
CA PHE A 27 1.26 -4.21 -0.61
C PHE A 27 1.59 -3.55 0.75
N GLU A 28 2.11 -4.31 1.70
CA GLU A 28 2.47 -3.80 3.05
C GLU A 28 3.44 -2.61 3.00
N ALA A 29 4.40 -2.64 2.08
CA ALA A 29 5.37 -1.56 1.93
C ALA A 29 4.74 -0.31 1.32
N ALA A 30 3.82 -0.47 0.36
CA ALA A 30 3.09 0.65 -0.22
C ALA A 30 2.13 1.30 0.77
N VAL A 31 1.48 0.51 1.63
CA VAL A 31 0.63 1.01 2.73
C VAL A 31 1.46 1.78 3.76
N ALA A 32 2.58 1.22 4.22
CA ALA A 32 3.45 1.90 5.18
C ALA A 32 3.98 3.24 4.65
N GLU A 33 4.32 3.30 3.36
CA GLU A 33 4.74 4.56 2.72
C GLU A 33 3.59 5.57 2.63
N LEU A 34 2.38 5.11 2.31
CA LEU A 34 1.18 5.96 2.29
C LEU A 34 0.85 6.52 3.68
N GLU A 35 0.95 5.72 4.73
CA GLU A 35 0.75 6.15 6.12
C GLU A 35 1.75 7.25 6.51
N GLN A 36 3.02 7.08 6.12
CA GLN A 36 4.05 8.09 6.37
C GLN A 36 3.74 9.40 5.65
N ILE A 37 3.33 9.34 4.39
CA ILE A 37 2.93 10.52 3.60
C ILE A 37 1.76 11.25 4.27
N VAL A 38 0.74 10.52 4.71
CA VAL A 38 -0.41 11.11 5.41
C VAL A 38 0.03 11.78 6.70
N GLN A 39 0.88 11.11 7.49
CA GLN A 39 1.40 11.67 8.74
C GLN A 39 2.20 12.97 8.51
N ASP A 40 3.00 13.03 7.46
CA ASP A 40 3.76 14.23 7.11
C ASP A 40 2.83 15.38 6.68
N MET A 41 1.79 15.07 5.89
CA MET A 41 0.76 16.02 5.47
C MET A 41 -0.06 16.57 6.65
N GLU A 42 -0.47 15.71 7.58
CA GLU A 42 -1.19 16.10 8.81
C GLU A 42 -0.32 16.95 9.74
N GLY A 43 1.00 16.79 9.68
CA GLY A 43 1.96 17.60 10.42
C GLY A 43 1.95 19.09 10.06
N GLY A 44 1.36 19.48 8.93
CA GLY A 44 1.07 20.88 8.56
C GLY A 44 2.29 21.78 8.32
N ARG A 45 3.50 21.21 8.29
CA ARG A 45 4.76 21.93 8.12
C ARG A 45 5.38 21.80 6.72
N LEU A 46 4.75 21.02 5.83
CA LEU A 46 5.23 20.85 4.47
C LEU A 46 5.02 22.14 3.66
N PRO A 47 6.06 22.62 2.97
CA PRO A 47 5.91 23.62 1.91
C PRO A 47 4.90 23.15 0.85
N LEU A 48 4.33 24.10 0.10
CA LEU A 48 3.32 23.81 -0.92
C LEU A 48 3.83 22.80 -1.98
N GLU A 49 5.08 22.97 -2.42
CA GLU A 49 5.68 22.13 -3.45
C GLU A 49 5.83 20.66 -2.98
N GLU A 50 6.27 20.49 -1.74
CA GLU A 50 6.38 19.17 -1.09
C GLU A 50 5.01 18.55 -0.83
N SER A 51 4.01 19.37 -0.45
CA SER A 51 2.63 18.91 -0.25
C SER A 51 2.03 18.38 -1.56
N LEU A 52 2.32 19.01 -2.69
CA LEU A 52 1.89 18.55 -4.01
C LEU A 52 2.62 17.27 -4.44
N ALA A 53 3.91 17.13 -4.10
CA ALA A 53 4.67 15.91 -4.35
C ALA A 53 4.14 14.75 -3.51
N ALA A 54 3.93 14.97 -2.21
CA ALA A 54 3.34 14.03 -1.27
C ALA A 54 1.96 13.54 -1.74
N TYR A 55 1.08 14.46 -2.16
CA TYR A 55 -0.23 14.11 -2.69
C TYR A 55 -0.17 13.24 -3.95
N ARG A 56 0.71 13.59 -4.90
CA ARG A 56 0.91 12.79 -6.13
C ARG A 56 1.38 11.38 -5.80
N ARG A 57 2.42 11.28 -4.99
CA ARG A 57 2.96 9.99 -4.55
C ARG A 57 1.92 9.17 -3.79
N GLY A 58 1.16 9.79 -2.89
CA GLY A 58 0.09 9.13 -2.16
C GLY A 58 -1.01 8.59 -3.09
N SER A 59 -1.39 9.36 -4.10
CA SER A 59 -2.38 8.94 -5.11
C SER A 59 -1.90 7.73 -5.92
N GLU A 60 -0.63 7.73 -6.31
CA GLU A 60 0.01 6.61 -7.01
C GLU A 60 0.07 5.34 -6.15
N LEU A 61 0.47 5.47 -4.88
CA LEU A 61 0.49 4.34 -3.93
C LEU A 61 -0.91 3.77 -3.70
N LEU A 62 -1.91 4.64 -3.58
CA LEU A 62 -3.30 4.23 -3.42
C LEU A 62 -3.82 3.46 -4.64
N GLU A 63 -3.49 3.90 -5.86
CA GLU A 63 -3.84 3.17 -7.09
C GLU A 63 -3.15 1.81 -7.14
N HIS A 64 -1.85 1.74 -6.81
CA HIS A 64 -1.10 0.49 -6.75
C HIS A 64 -1.67 -0.51 -5.72
N CYS A 65 -2.06 -0.04 -4.54
CA CYS A 65 -2.71 -0.87 -3.53
C CYS A 65 -4.05 -1.43 -4.02
N GLN A 66 -4.88 -0.59 -4.64
CA GLN A 66 -6.16 -1.04 -5.21
C GLN A 66 -5.97 -2.08 -6.31
N GLN A 67 -4.98 -1.91 -7.18
CA GLN A 67 -4.65 -2.88 -8.22
C GLN A 67 -4.28 -4.24 -7.63
N GLN A 68 -3.36 -4.26 -6.65
CA GLN A 68 -2.95 -5.50 -5.98
C GLN A 68 -4.12 -6.21 -5.29
N LEU A 69 -5.00 -5.48 -4.61
CA LEU A 69 -6.20 -6.05 -4.00
C LEU A 69 -7.16 -6.62 -5.05
N GLY A 70 -7.35 -5.91 -6.17
CA GLY A 70 -8.16 -6.40 -7.28
C GLY A 70 -7.59 -7.67 -7.93
N ASP A 71 -6.27 -7.76 -8.07
CA ASP A 71 -5.60 -8.99 -8.54
C ASP A 71 -5.79 -10.16 -7.57
N ALA A 72 -5.65 -9.91 -6.27
CA ALA A 72 -5.89 -10.93 -5.25
C ALA A 72 -7.34 -11.43 -5.26
N GLU A 73 -8.31 -10.51 -5.35
CA GLU A 73 -9.73 -10.86 -5.44
C GLU A 73 -10.03 -11.69 -6.70
N ARG A 74 -9.48 -11.30 -7.85
CA ARG A 74 -9.61 -12.07 -9.11
C ARG A 74 -9.06 -13.49 -8.95
N GLN A 75 -7.90 -13.65 -8.32
CA GLN A 75 -7.31 -14.98 -8.09
C GLN A 75 -8.20 -15.83 -7.19
N ILE A 76 -8.75 -15.27 -6.12
CA ILE A 76 -9.70 -15.97 -5.23
C ILE A 76 -10.92 -16.44 -6.03
N GLN A 77 -11.53 -15.56 -6.83
CA GLN A 77 -12.70 -15.92 -7.64
C GLN A 77 -12.41 -17.06 -8.64
N ILE A 78 -11.22 -17.10 -9.23
CA ILE A 78 -10.81 -18.19 -10.13
C ILE A 78 -10.67 -19.50 -9.35
N LEU A 79 -10.06 -19.46 -8.17
CA LEU A 79 -9.89 -20.64 -7.31
C LEU A 79 -11.24 -21.18 -6.83
N GLU A 80 -12.17 -20.31 -6.44
CA GLU A 80 -13.53 -20.72 -6.04
C GLU A 80 -14.29 -21.35 -7.21
N LYS A 81 -14.25 -20.75 -8.40
CA LYS A 81 -14.86 -21.32 -9.62
C LYS A 81 -14.20 -22.63 -10.06
N GLY A 82 -12.89 -22.77 -9.85
CA GLY A 82 -12.13 -23.98 -10.16
C GLY A 82 -12.37 -25.12 -9.16
N THR A 83 -12.60 -24.78 -7.89
CA THR A 83 -12.86 -25.73 -6.80
C THR A 83 -14.33 -26.19 -6.79
N LEU A 84 -15.26 -25.30 -7.13
CA LEU A 84 -16.70 -25.59 -7.25
C LEU A 84 -17.08 -26.15 -8.62
N ARG A 85 -16.28 -27.08 -9.19
CA ARG A 85 -16.88 -28.03 -10.13
C ARG A 85 -17.80 -28.92 -9.32
N THR A 86 -19.09 -28.59 -9.37
CA THR A 86 -20.16 -29.37 -8.78
C THR A 86 -19.94 -30.82 -9.15
N PHE A 87 -19.76 -31.69 -8.16
CA PHE A 87 -19.88 -33.12 -8.36
C PHE A 87 -21.33 -33.37 -8.78
N THR A 88 -21.57 -33.46 -10.08
CA THR A 88 -22.77 -34.09 -10.61
C THR A 88 -22.50 -35.58 -10.48
N PRO A 89 -23.16 -36.32 -9.56
CA PRO A 89 -23.13 -37.77 -9.65
C PRO A 89 -23.80 -38.16 -10.97
N ASP A 90 -22.98 -38.47 -11.96
CA ASP A 90 -23.39 -39.26 -13.11
C ASP A 90 -23.74 -40.66 -12.56
N GLY A 91 -25.04 -40.94 -12.44
CA GLY A 91 -25.50 -42.23 -11.91
C GLY A 91 -26.66 -42.08 -10.94
N GLY A 92 -27.86 -41.92 -11.48
CA GLY A 92 -29.13 -42.02 -10.77
C GLY A 92 -30.25 -42.46 -11.70
N GLU A 93 -29.95 -43.41 -12.59
CA GLU A 93 -30.97 -44.26 -13.20
C GLU A 93 -31.62 -45.07 -12.08
N ALA A 94 -32.87 -44.78 -11.74
CA ALA A 94 -33.74 -45.71 -11.04
C ALA A 94 -35.20 -45.33 -11.37
N GLU A 95 -35.74 -46.07 -12.34
CA GLU A 95 -37.15 -46.37 -12.68
C GLU A 95 -38.25 -45.33 -12.44
#